data_AF-A0A6G1LCC8-F1
#
_entry.id   AF-A0A6G1LCC8-F1
#
_cell.length_a   1.000
_cell.length_b   1.000
_cell.length_c   1.000
_cell.angle_alpha   90.00
_cell.angle_beta   90.00
_cell.angle_gamma   90.00
#
_symmetry.space_group_name_H-M   'P 1'
#
loop_
_entity.id
_entity.type
_entity.pdbx_description
1 polymer ?
#
loop_
_entity_poly.entity_id
_entity_poly.type
_entity_poly.pdbx_seq_one_letter_code
_entity_poly.pdbx_strand_id
1 'polypeptide(L)'
;MAREQQKGLAQRFINAQSKGDVDTLRSVLAPDAKHDLLPASLGILQTIKDVEQRKTALFIEKQYEFGPVQSFYVLNFDADNSKITHTIEFANGEAWKKLSARVQQSLEN
;
A
#
# COMPACT_ATOMS: atom_id res chain seq x y z
N MET A 1 7.92 19.94 -9.22
CA MET A 1 8.53 19.68 -7.90
C MET A 1 7.70 18.69 -7.06
N ALA A 2 6.39 18.90 -6.88
CA ALA A 2 5.53 18.00 -6.07
C ALA A 2 5.57 16.51 -6.45
N ARG A 3 5.64 16.16 -7.75
CA ARG A 3 5.61 14.77 -8.21
C ARG A 3 6.86 13.96 -7.82
N GLU A 4 8.03 14.57 -7.82
CA GLU A 4 9.28 13.88 -7.42
C GLU A 4 9.33 13.68 -5.91
N GLN A 5 8.83 14.64 -5.13
CA GLN A 5 8.67 14.50 -3.68
C GLN A 5 7.71 13.35 -3.31
N GLN A 6 6.57 13.25 -4.00
CA GLN A 6 5.61 12.16 -3.80
C GLN A 6 6.21 10.79 -4.12
N LYS A 7 6.94 10.66 -5.25
CA LYS A 7 7.67 9.43 -5.60
C LYS A 7 8.71 9.08 -4.53
N GLY A 8 9.47 10.06 -4.04
CA GLY A 8 10.45 9.87 -2.98
C GLY A 8 9.83 9.36 -1.68
N LEU A 9 8.71 9.94 -1.25
CA LEU A 9 7.96 9.48 -0.08
C LEU A 9 7.41 8.07 -0.28
N ALA A 10 6.82 7.81 -1.44
CA ALA A 10 6.24 6.52 -1.75
C ALA A 10 7.30 5.41 -1.77
N GLN A 11 8.47 5.66 -2.35
CA GLN A 11 9.57 4.69 -2.35
C GLN A 11 10.08 4.42 -0.93
N ARG A 12 10.19 5.45 -0.08
CA ARG A 12 10.54 5.28 1.33
C ARG A 12 9.52 4.44 2.09
N PHE A 13 8.22 4.71 1.88
CA PHE A 13 7.14 3.92 2.45
C PHE A 13 7.23 2.44 2.04
N ILE A 14 7.38 2.15 0.75
CA ILE A 14 7.48 0.79 0.22
C ILE A 14 8.67 0.03 0.82
N ASN A 15 9.85 0.68 0.83
CA ASN A 15 11.07 0.09 1.37
C ASN A 15 10.97 -0.16 2.89
N ALA A 16 10.30 0.73 3.61
CA ALA A 16 10.10 0.57 5.04
C ALA A 16 9.12 -0.57 5.33
N GLN A 17 8.04 -0.66 4.58
CA GLN A 17 7.04 -1.72 4.72
C GLN A 17 7.63 -3.10 4.42
N SER A 18 8.44 -3.24 3.37
CA SER A 18 9.07 -4.52 3.04
C SER A 18 10.09 -5.00 4.07
N LYS A 19 10.67 -4.08 4.84
CA LYS A 19 11.67 -4.37 5.89
C LYS A 19 11.10 -4.42 7.31
N GLY A 20 9.81 -4.11 7.48
CA GLY A 20 9.23 -3.91 8.81
C GLY A 20 9.86 -2.73 9.59
N ASP A 21 10.41 -1.73 8.89
CA ASP A 21 11.02 -0.55 9.48
C ASP A 21 9.93 0.42 9.96
N VAL A 22 9.49 0.22 11.21
CA VAL A 22 8.42 0.98 11.84
C VAL A 22 8.78 2.46 12.00
N ASP A 23 10.05 2.79 12.22
CA ASP A 23 10.48 4.19 12.43
C ASP A 23 10.38 4.98 11.13
N THR A 24 10.84 4.40 10.02
CA THR A 24 10.67 5.03 8.71
C THR A 24 9.19 5.13 8.35
N LEU A 25 8.37 4.10 8.63
CA LEU A 25 6.93 4.16 8.41
C LEU A 25 6.26 5.31 9.17
N ARG A 26 6.57 5.48 10.46
CA ARG A 26 6.09 6.63 11.27
C ARG A 26 6.58 7.97 10.72
N SER A 27 7.76 8.00 10.12
CA SER A 27 8.33 9.23 9.54
C SER A 27 7.66 9.66 8.23
N VAL A 28 7.05 8.73 7.47
CA VAL A 28 6.44 9.03 6.15
C VAL A 28 4.91 9.08 6.20
N LEU A 29 4.29 8.42 7.16
CA LEU A 29 2.84 8.44 7.37
C LEU A 29 2.41 9.66 8.20
N ALA A 30 1.25 10.20 7.88
CA ALA A 30 0.54 11.11 8.77
C ALA A 30 0.09 10.35 10.04
N PRO A 31 -0.04 11.02 11.20
CA PRO A 31 -0.44 10.36 12.45
C PRO A 31 -1.79 9.63 12.37
N ASP A 32 -2.72 10.13 11.55
CA ASP A 32 -4.06 9.61 11.32
C ASP A 32 -4.19 8.86 9.98
N ALA A 33 -3.06 8.44 9.41
CA ALA A 33 -3.05 7.80 8.09
C ALA A 33 -3.88 6.51 8.08
N LYS A 34 -4.69 6.35 7.03
CA LYS A 34 -5.53 5.17 6.82
C LYS A 34 -4.83 4.13 5.94
N HIS A 35 -5.14 2.85 6.16
CA HIS A 35 -4.68 1.75 5.33
C HIS A 35 -5.84 0.83 4.98
N ASP A 36 -6.15 0.74 3.68
CA ASP A 36 -7.14 -0.20 3.15
C ASP A 36 -6.42 -1.30 2.36
N LEU A 37 -6.76 -2.56 2.66
CA LEU A 37 -6.31 -3.71 1.89
C LEU A 37 -7.51 -4.31 1.16
N LEU A 38 -7.45 -4.30 -0.18
CA LEU A 38 -8.54 -4.73 -1.05
C LEU A 38 -8.10 -5.89 -1.94
N PRO A 39 -9.00 -6.83 -2.26
CA PRO A 39 -8.73 -7.86 -3.26
C PRO A 39 -8.71 -7.22 -4.66
N ALA A 40 -7.76 -7.65 -5.50
CA ALA A 40 -7.64 -7.16 -6.87
C ALA A 40 -8.87 -7.48 -7.77
N SER A 41 -9.79 -8.35 -7.33
CA SER A 41 -10.97 -8.77 -8.12
C SER A 41 -12.13 -7.76 -8.13
N LEU A 42 -12.16 -6.80 -7.20
CA LEU A 42 -13.23 -5.81 -7.11
C LEU A 42 -12.85 -4.53 -7.87
N GLY A 43 -13.31 -4.40 -9.11
CA GLY A 43 -13.49 -3.10 -9.77
C GLY A 43 -12.25 -2.20 -9.83
N ILE A 44 -11.05 -2.77 -10.01
CA ILE A 44 -9.79 -2.02 -10.16
C ILE A 44 -9.94 -0.87 -11.16
N LEU A 45 -10.69 -1.06 -12.26
CA LEU A 45 -10.88 -0.04 -13.29
C LEU A 45 -11.73 1.17 -12.85
N GLN A 46 -12.73 0.97 -11.98
CA GLN A 46 -13.52 2.08 -11.42
C GLN A 46 -12.67 2.87 -10.41
N THR A 47 -11.88 2.15 -9.62
CA THR A 47 -10.94 2.74 -8.66
C THR A 47 -9.78 3.43 -9.39
N ILE A 48 -9.31 2.92 -10.52
CA ILE A 48 -8.26 3.56 -11.33
C ILE A 48 -8.72 4.91 -11.90
N LYS A 49 -10.01 5.06 -12.25
CA LYS A 49 -10.57 6.38 -12.61
C LYS A 49 -10.58 7.37 -11.44
N ASP A 50 -10.79 6.89 -10.20
CA ASP A 50 -10.57 7.70 -8.99
C ASP A 50 -9.07 7.91 -8.70
N VAL A 51 -8.20 6.97 -9.11
CA VAL A 51 -6.74 7.07 -8.99
C VAL A 51 -6.17 8.13 -9.92
N GLU A 52 -6.79 8.43 -11.07
CA GLU A 52 -6.41 9.59 -11.89
C GLU A 52 -6.59 10.92 -11.14
N GLN A 53 -7.41 10.95 -10.09
CA GLN A 53 -7.54 12.10 -9.17
C GLN A 53 -6.65 12.01 -7.92
N ARG A 54 -5.95 10.88 -7.71
CA ARG A 54 -5.05 10.64 -6.56
C ARG A 54 -3.59 10.74 -6.99
N LYS A 55 -2.76 11.34 -6.13
CA LYS A 55 -1.50 11.97 -6.58
C LYS A 55 -0.38 10.97 -6.96
N THR A 56 -0.37 9.71 -6.49
CA THR A 56 0.63 8.70 -6.92
C THR A 56 0.13 7.25 -6.80
N ALA A 57 0.43 6.44 -7.81
CA ALA A 57 0.17 5.01 -7.84
C ALA A 57 1.42 4.22 -8.27
N LEU A 58 1.68 3.08 -7.62
CA LEU A 58 2.91 2.29 -7.78
C LEU A 58 2.61 0.79 -7.72
N PHE A 59 3.25 0.02 -8.60
CA PHE A 59 3.27 -1.44 -8.53
C PHE A 59 4.47 -1.90 -7.74
N ILE A 60 4.25 -2.84 -6.81
CA ILE A 60 5.33 -3.44 -6.04
C ILE A 60 5.16 -4.95 -5.98
N GLU A 61 6.27 -5.65 -5.97
CA GLU A 61 6.32 -7.06 -5.61
C GLU A 61 6.91 -7.17 -4.20
N LYS A 62 6.14 -7.74 -3.28
CA LYS A 62 6.57 -8.01 -1.92
C LYS A 62 6.89 -9.48 -1.79
N GLN A 63 8.03 -9.78 -1.19
CA GLN A 63 8.31 -11.14 -0.77
C GLN A 63 7.74 -11.39 0.61
N TYR A 64 6.89 -12.41 0.71
CA TYR A 64 6.39 -12.95 1.96
C TYR A 64 7.00 -14.34 2.20
N GLU A 65 6.91 -14.85 3.43
CA GLU A 65 7.33 -16.22 3.77
C GLU A 65 6.67 -17.30 2.87
N PHE A 66 5.51 -16.99 2.30
CA PHE A 66 4.74 -17.88 1.42
C PHE A 66 4.88 -17.56 -0.09
N GLY A 67 5.90 -16.79 -0.45
CA GLY A 67 6.26 -16.45 -1.83
C GLY A 67 5.91 -15.02 -2.25
N PRO A 68 6.24 -14.64 -3.50
CA PRO A 68 6.05 -13.28 -3.98
C PRO A 68 4.57 -12.95 -4.12
N VAL A 69 4.22 -11.75 -3.69
CA VAL A 69 2.90 -11.14 -3.80
C VAL A 69 3.05 -9.87 -4.60
N GLN A 70 2.36 -9.79 -5.73
CA GLN A 70 2.24 -8.54 -6.45
C GLN A 70 1.10 -7.73 -5.84
N SER A 71 1.45 -6.52 -5.42
CA SER A 71 0.54 -5.54 -4.85
C SER A 71 0.59 -4.26 -5.66
N PHE A 72 -0.57 -3.65 -5.86
CA PHE A 72 -0.67 -2.31 -6.42
C PHE A 72 -1.04 -1.34 -5.30
N TYR A 73 -0.32 -0.22 -5.22
CA TYR A 73 -0.51 0.80 -4.20
C TYR A 73 -1.03 2.10 -4.80
N VAL A 74 -2.00 2.68 -4.11
CA VAL A 74 -2.48 4.04 -4.36
C VAL A 74 -2.24 4.84 -3.10
N LEU A 75 -1.55 5.98 -3.24
CA LEU A 75 -1.13 6.81 -2.13
C LEU A 75 -1.71 8.20 -2.25
N ASN A 76 -2.33 8.66 -1.16
CA ASN A 76 -2.71 10.04 -0.97
C ASN A 76 -1.70 10.73 -0.05
N PHE A 77 -1.54 12.02 -0.27
CA PHE A 77 -0.61 12.86 0.46
C PHE A 77 -1.36 14.06 1.02
N ASP A 78 -0.80 14.65 2.07
CA ASP A 78 -1.24 15.95 2.57
C ASP A 78 -1.06 17.07 1.52
N ALA A 79 -1.47 18.28 1.89
CA ALA A 79 -1.49 19.42 0.98
C ALA A 79 -0.08 19.79 0.48
N ASP A 80 0.94 19.69 1.34
CA ASP A 80 2.33 20.01 1.04
C ASP A 80 3.15 18.81 0.50
N ASN A 81 2.55 17.62 0.46
CA ASN A 81 3.15 16.35 0.05
C ASN A 81 4.33 15.93 0.95
N SER A 82 4.32 16.32 2.23
CA SER A 82 5.33 15.91 3.21
C SER A 82 5.00 14.59 3.89
N LYS A 83 3.73 14.16 3.88
CA LYS A 83 3.24 12.92 4.48
C LYS A 83 2.25 12.17 3.59
N ILE A 84 2.19 10.86 3.79
CA ILE A 84 1.16 9.98 3.22
C ILE A 84 -0.02 9.91 4.20
N THR A 85 -1.21 10.25 3.73
CA THR A 85 -2.44 10.31 4.54
C THR A 85 -3.35 9.09 4.34
N HIS A 86 -3.22 8.40 3.20
CA HIS A 86 -4.00 7.21 2.92
C HIS A 86 -3.23 6.28 1.99
N THR A 87 -3.23 5.01 2.32
CA THR A 87 -2.68 3.94 1.48
C THR A 87 -3.77 2.95 1.15
N ILE A 88 -3.86 2.57 -0.12
CA ILE A 88 -4.74 1.51 -0.57
C ILE A 88 -3.88 0.48 -1.27
N GLU A 89 -3.87 -0.74 -0.73
CA GLU A 89 -3.17 -1.88 -1.30
C GLU A 89 -4.17 -2.81 -1.98
N PHE A 90 -3.90 -3.13 -3.24
CA PHE A 90 -4.61 -4.16 -3.98
C PHE A 90 -3.71 -5.39 -4.08
N ALA A 91 -4.05 -6.42 -3.32
CA ALA A 91 -3.36 -7.70 -3.38
C ALA A 91 -3.95 -8.56 -4.50
N ASN A 92 -3.10 -9.17 -5.33
CA ASN A 92 -3.56 -10.09 -6.37
C ASN A 92 -4.34 -11.29 -5.76
N GLY A 93 -5.16 -11.97 -6.56
CA GLY A 93 -6.07 -13.02 -6.05
C GLY A 93 -5.36 -14.19 -5.35
N GLU A 94 -4.12 -14.51 -5.75
CA GLU A 94 -3.31 -15.53 -5.09
C GLU A 94 -2.82 -15.06 -3.72
N ALA A 95 -2.33 -13.82 -3.63
CA ALA A 95 -1.91 -13.19 -2.39
C ALA A 95 -3.06 -13.03 -1.40
N TRP A 96 -4.23 -12.60 -1.87
CA TRP A 96 -5.42 -12.48 -1.03
C TRP A 96 -5.83 -13.83 -0.42
N LYS A 97 -5.77 -14.93 -1.19
CA LYS A 97 -6.03 -16.28 -0.66
C LYS A 97 -5.04 -16.66 0.43
N LYS A 98 -3.74 -16.44 0.21
CA LYS A 98 -2.68 -16.75 1.20
C LYS A 98 -2.81 -15.89 2.47
N LEU A 99 -3.08 -14.59 2.32
CA LEU A 99 -3.31 -13.68 3.44
C LEU A 99 -4.56 -14.06 4.24
N SER A 100 -5.68 -14.32 3.56
CA SER A 100 -6.95 -14.71 4.21
C SER A 100 -6.80 -16.02 4.98
N ALA A 101 -6.11 -17.01 4.41
CA ALA A 101 -5.85 -18.29 5.06
C ALA A 101 -5.01 -18.13 6.35
N ARG A 102 -4.00 -17.25 6.35
CA ARG A 102 -3.17 -16.97 7.53
C ARG A 102 -3.97 -16.27 8.63
N VAL A 103 -4.80 -15.29 8.27
CA VAL A 103 -5.67 -14.58 9.23
C VAL A 103 -6.65 -15.56 9.88
N GLN A 104 -7.26 -16.44 9.08
CA GLN A 104 -8.17 -17.46 9.60
C GLN A 104 -7.47 -18.43 10.55
N GLN A 105 -6.26 -18.92 10.21
CA GLN A 105 -5.44 -19.73 11.11
C GLN A 105 -5.03 -19.01 12.41
N SER A 106 -4.82 -17.70 12.38
CA SER A 106 -4.50 -16.93 13.60
C SER A 106 -5.70 -16.66 14.51
N LEU A 107 -6.92 -16.83 14.00
CA LEU A 107 -8.16 -16.68 14.78
C LEU A 107 -8.63 -18.01 15.39
N GLU A 108 -8.11 -19.12 14.90
CA GLU A 108 -8.43 -20.48 15.37
C GLU A 108 -7.42 -21.02 16.42
N ASN A 109 -6.34 -20.28 16.69
CA ASN A 109 -5.35 -20.56 17.74
C ASN A 109 -5.43 -19.53 18.88
#